data_AF-A0A497G525-F1
#
_entry.id   AF-A0A497G525-F1
#
_cell.length_a   1.000
_cell.length_b   1.000
_cell.length_c   1.000
_cell.angle_alpha   90.00
_cell.angle_beta   90.00
_cell.angle_gamma   90.00
#
_symmetry.space_group_name_H-M   'P 1'
#
loop_
_entity.id
_entity.type
_entity.pdbx_description
1 polymer ?
#
loop_
_entity_poly.entity_id
_entity_poly.type
_entity_poly.pdbx_seq_one_letter_code
_entity_poly.pdbx_strand_id
1 'polypeptide(L)'
;MWCGIGACRVSTITVVLPRKALRVLEKVSEAEGRTLEELVSEAIFKYLNIVDPEVRAELHLKLCEKYMCEAESFLEEKDYVQASEKAWGAASQIVKAVAAREGRELRSHASLWVYVDELAERLGDPELRYLWRTANVLHQNFYENWMPPREVELAVKDVKRFLEKLKKIID
;
A
#
# COMPACT_ATOMS: atom_id res chain seq x y z
N MET A 1 8.79 -15.22 0.21
CA MET A 1 9.57 -14.15 0.86
C MET A 1 9.37 -12.91 0.01
N TRP A 2 8.75 -11.86 0.55
CA TRP A 2 8.51 -10.61 -0.19
C TRP A 2 9.84 -9.91 -0.49
N CYS A 3 10.78 -10.02 0.43
CA CYS A 3 12.20 -9.92 0.16
C CYS A 3 12.70 -11.12 -0.65
N GLY A 4 12.69 -11.05 -1.99
CA GLY A 4 13.70 -11.79 -2.78
C GLY A 4 13.28 -12.73 -3.92
N ILE A 5 12.14 -12.58 -4.58
CA ILE A 5 11.90 -13.33 -5.84
C ILE A 5 11.40 -12.37 -6.92
N GLY A 6 12.30 -12.01 -7.84
CA GLY A 6 12.02 -11.19 -9.02
C GLY A 6 12.41 -9.73 -8.84
N ALA A 7 13.71 -9.42 -8.82
CA ALA A 7 14.19 -8.04 -8.92
C ALA A 7 13.89 -7.48 -10.32
N CYS A 8 12.63 -7.14 -10.59
CA CYS A 8 12.30 -6.22 -11.65
C CYS A 8 12.93 -4.89 -11.25
N ARG A 9 13.96 -4.44 -11.98
CA ARG A 9 14.83 -3.32 -11.57
C ARG A 9 14.02 -2.11 -11.11
N VAL A 10 13.95 -1.89 -9.80
CA VAL A 10 13.42 -0.63 -9.24
C VAL A 10 14.54 0.38 -9.33
N SER A 11 14.33 1.44 -10.11
CA SER A 11 15.27 2.56 -10.15
C SER A 11 14.84 3.57 -9.10
N THR A 12 15.71 3.85 -8.12
CA THR A 12 15.46 4.87 -7.10
C THR A 12 16.11 6.18 -7.54
N ILE A 13 15.39 7.29 -7.40
CA ILE A 13 15.90 8.63 -7.67
C ILE A 13 15.83 9.43 -6.37
N THR A 14 16.96 9.97 -5.94
CA THR A 14 17.01 10.92 -4.82
C THR A 14 16.83 12.33 -5.34
N VAL A 15 15.85 13.07 -4.80
CA VAL A 15 15.58 14.46 -5.16
C VAL A 15 15.96 15.39 -4.02
N VAL A 16 16.59 16.53 -4.34
CA VAL A 16 16.90 17.58 -3.36
C VAL A 16 15.83 18.66 -3.47
N LEU A 17 15.10 18.88 -2.38
CA LEU A 17 14.02 19.87 -2.31
C LEU A 17 14.33 20.96 -1.28
N PRO A 18 13.99 22.24 -1.56
CA PRO A 18 13.98 23.27 -0.53
C PRO A 18 13.06 22.87 0.63
N ARG A 19 13.45 23.16 1.87
CA ARG A 19 12.67 22.81 3.09
C ARG A 19 11.20 23.23 3.01
N LYS A 20 10.90 24.39 2.39
CA LYS A 20 9.54 24.87 2.21
C LYS A 20 8.69 23.93 1.33
N ALA A 21 9.28 23.40 0.25
CA ALA A 21 8.59 22.47 -0.65
C ALA A 21 8.34 21.12 0.04
N LEU A 22 9.31 20.59 0.77
CA LEU A 22 9.16 19.34 1.53
C LEU A 22 8.00 19.43 2.53
N ARG A 23 7.90 20.53 3.30
CA ARG A 23 6.79 20.74 4.24
C ARG A 23 5.42 20.81 3.58
N VAL A 24 5.34 21.33 2.36
CA VAL A 24 4.07 21.35 1.61
C VAL A 24 3.71 19.93 1.20
N LEU A 25 4.69 19.15 0.72
CA LEU A 25 4.49 17.76 0.34
C LEU A 25 4.06 16.89 1.53
N GLU A 26 4.68 17.07 2.71
CA GLU A 26 4.30 16.39 3.96
C GLU A 26 2.85 16.70 4.36
N LYS A 27 2.42 17.96 4.27
CA LYS A 27 1.03 18.34 4.56
C LYS A 27 0.02 17.69 3.60
N VAL A 28 0.36 17.60 2.32
CA VAL A 28 -0.50 16.94 1.32
C VAL A 28 -0.52 15.43 1.56
N SER A 29 0.62 14.84 1.89
CA SER A 29 0.78 13.42 2.28
C SER A 29 -0.14 13.05 3.43
N GLU A 30 -0.09 13.84 4.51
CA GLU A 30 -0.97 13.68 5.68
C GLU A 30 -2.45 13.87 5.34
N ALA A 31 -2.79 14.93 4.60
CA ALA A 31 -4.18 15.22 4.24
C ALA A 31 -4.82 14.18 3.32
N GLU A 32 -4.03 13.56 2.44
CA GLU A 32 -4.51 12.52 1.52
C GLU A 32 -4.34 11.10 2.08
N GLY A 33 -3.64 10.91 3.20
CA GLY A 33 -3.31 9.59 3.75
C GLY A 33 -2.46 8.75 2.80
N ARG A 34 -1.49 9.39 2.13
CA ARG A 34 -0.63 8.79 1.10
C ARG A 34 0.81 9.02 1.48
N THR A 35 1.71 8.12 1.09
CA THR A 35 3.14 8.34 1.31
C THR A 35 3.70 9.41 0.37
N LEU A 36 4.80 10.05 0.77
CA LEU A 36 5.52 11.00 -0.10
C LEU A 36 5.93 10.35 -1.43
N GLU A 37 6.36 9.09 -1.38
CA GLU A 37 6.78 8.34 -2.56
C GLU A 37 5.63 8.09 -3.53
N GLU A 38 4.45 7.74 -3.02
CA GLU A 38 3.26 7.59 -3.85
C GLU A 38 2.88 8.93 -4.49
N LEU A 39 2.83 10.01 -3.71
CA LEU A 39 2.50 11.35 -4.23
C LEU A 39 3.46 11.81 -5.32
N VAL A 40 4.76 11.63 -5.12
CA VAL A 40 5.78 12.02 -6.09
C VAL A 40 5.67 11.18 -7.35
N SER A 41 5.49 9.87 -7.23
CA SER A 41 5.34 8.96 -8.38
C SER A 41 4.12 9.33 -9.23
N GLU A 42 3.01 9.64 -8.57
CA GLU A 42 1.76 10.03 -9.23
C GLU A 42 1.83 11.42 -9.86
N ALA A 43 2.51 12.37 -9.22
CA ALA A 43 2.81 13.66 -9.82
C ALA A 43 3.67 13.51 -11.09
N ILE A 44 4.67 12.61 -11.08
CA ILE A 44 5.50 12.31 -12.25
C ILE A 44 4.65 11.69 -13.36
N PHE A 45 3.81 10.71 -13.07
CA PHE A 45 2.95 10.07 -14.07
C PHE A 45 2.00 11.07 -14.72
N LYS A 46 1.42 11.95 -13.92
CA LYS A 46 0.58 13.05 -14.42
C LYS A 46 1.38 14.02 -15.31
N TYR A 47 2.58 14.42 -14.88
CA TYR A 47 3.42 15.35 -15.64
C TYR A 47 3.89 14.75 -16.98
N LEU A 48 4.24 13.46 -17.00
CA LEU A 48 4.68 12.74 -18.18
C LEU A 48 3.52 12.22 -19.05
N ASN A 49 2.27 12.46 -18.65
CA ASN A 49 1.07 11.94 -19.31
C ASN A 49 1.08 10.41 -19.50
N ILE A 50 1.56 9.69 -18.48
CA ILE A 50 1.51 8.23 -18.44
C ILE A 50 0.08 7.82 -18.08
N VAL A 51 -0.66 7.39 -19.10
CA VAL A 51 -2.06 6.95 -18.99
C VAL A 51 -2.22 5.43 -19.05
N ASP A 52 -1.14 4.69 -19.32
CA ASP A 52 -1.16 3.23 -19.43
C ASP A 52 -1.54 2.58 -18.08
N PRO A 53 -2.70 1.88 -18.01
CA PRO A 53 -3.13 1.16 -16.82
C PRO A 53 -2.10 0.17 -16.29
N GLU A 54 -1.33 -0.48 -17.17
CA GLU A 54 -0.36 -1.50 -16.78
C GLU A 54 0.84 -0.87 -16.08
N VAL A 55 1.32 0.27 -16.56
CA VAL A 55 2.41 1.03 -15.90
C VAL A 55 1.97 1.53 -14.52
N ARG A 56 0.70 1.92 -14.36
CA ARG A 56 0.13 2.31 -13.06
C ARG A 56 0.00 1.13 -12.11
N ALA A 57 -0.47 -0.01 -12.60
CA ALA A 57 -0.53 -1.24 -11.83
C ALA A 57 0.87 -1.68 -11.37
N GLU A 58 1.88 -1.61 -12.25
CA GLU A 58 3.27 -1.94 -11.95
C GLU A 58 3.84 -1.04 -10.84
N LEU A 59 3.57 0.27 -10.88
CA LEU A 59 3.97 1.19 -9.81
C LEU A 59 3.41 0.75 -8.46
N HIS A 60 2.11 0.53 -8.38
CA HIS A 60 1.45 0.13 -7.14
C HIS A 60 1.93 -1.25 -6.66
N LEU A 61 2.16 -2.20 -7.57
CA LEU A 61 2.78 -3.49 -7.26
C LEU A 61 4.16 -3.32 -6.60
N LYS A 62 5.03 -2.47 -7.17
CA LYS A 62 6.36 -2.21 -6.62
C LYS A 62 6.31 -1.53 -5.26
N LEU A 63 5.40 -0.57 -5.07
CA LEU A 63 5.20 0.07 -3.76
C LEU A 63 4.64 -0.93 -2.73
N CYS A 64 3.72 -1.81 -3.14
CA CYS A 64 3.21 -2.89 -2.31
C CYS A 64 4.35 -3.79 -1.80
N GLU A 65 5.20 -4.25 -2.70
CA GLU A 65 6.34 -5.10 -2.36
C GLU A 65 7.33 -4.40 -1.44
N LYS A 66 7.70 -3.16 -1.77
CA LYS A 66 8.58 -2.34 -0.94
C LYS A 66 8.02 -2.18 0.47
N TYR A 67 6.75 -1.80 0.62
CA TYR A 67 6.16 -1.58 1.93
C TYR A 67 5.97 -2.87 2.72
N MET A 68 5.72 -3.99 2.06
CA MET A 68 5.67 -5.28 2.76
C MET A 68 7.05 -5.68 3.28
N CYS A 69 8.12 -5.44 2.52
CA CYS A 69 9.50 -5.65 2.99
C CYS A 69 9.84 -4.73 4.17
N GLU A 70 9.51 -3.44 4.09
CA GLU A 70 9.72 -2.50 5.19
C GLU A 70 8.93 -2.91 6.44
N ALA A 71 7.68 -3.37 6.29
CA ALA A 71 6.89 -3.87 7.41
C ALA A 71 7.52 -5.10 8.09
N GLU A 72 8.10 -6.02 7.31
CA GLU A 72 8.85 -7.16 7.84
C GLU A 72 10.09 -6.70 8.63
N SER A 73 10.87 -5.75 8.09
CA SER A 73 12.03 -5.17 8.80
C SER A 73 11.63 -4.48 10.11
N PHE A 74 10.54 -3.70 10.12
CA PHE A 74 10.06 -3.06 11.35
C PHE A 74 9.56 -4.07 12.40
N LEU A 75 8.99 -5.22 11.98
CA LEU A 75 8.68 -6.30 12.92
C LEU A 75 9.94 -6.89 13.55
N GLU A 76 11.01 -7.09 12.77
CA GLU A 76 12.29 -7.59 13.29
C GLU A 76 12.92 -6.61 14.30
N GLU A 77 12.79 -5.32 14.03
CA GLU A 77 13.23 -4.23 14.92
C GLU A 77 12.28 -3.99 16.11
N LYS A 78 11.13 -4.66 16.15
CA LYS A 78 10.05 -4.48 17.14
C LYS A 78 9.45 -3.07 17.14
N ASP A 79 9.56 -2.35 16.03
CA ASP A 79 8.81 -1.11 15.79
C ASP A 79 7.42 -1.46 15.25
N TYR A 80 6.53 -1.85 16.16
CA TYR A 80 5.19 -2.30 15.81
C TYR A 80 4.31 -1.19 15.21
N VAL A 81 4.60 0.08 15.52
CA VAL A 81 3.87 1.24 14.97
C VAL A 81 4.21 1.37 13.49
N GLN A 82 5.49 1.39 13.14
CA GLN A 82 5.91 1.48 11.74
C GLN A 82 5.58 0.20 10.96
N ALA A 83 5.69 -0.98 11.57
CA ALA A 83 5.25 -2.23 10.94
C ALA A 83 3.76 -2.18 10.55
N SER A 84 2.92 -1.59 11.40
CA SER A 84 1.49 -1.45 11.15
C SER A 84 1.21 -0.53 9.97
N GLU A 85 1.86 0.64 9.93
CA GLU A 85 1.71 1.59 8.83
C GLU A 85 2.15 1.01 7.49
N LYS A 86 3.30 0.35 7.47
CA LYS A 86 3.86 -0.23 6.24
C LYS A 86 3.04 -1.41 5.74
N ALA A 87 2.51 -2.25 6.61
CA ALA A 87 1.63 -3.34 6.22
C ALA A 87 0.29 -2.84 5.67
N TRP A 88 -0.32 -1.82 6.29
CA TRP A 88 -1.51 -1.17 5.71
C TRP A 88 -1.18 -0.51 4.37
N GLY A 89 -0.05 0.18 4.27
CA GLY A 89 0.47 0.75 3.04
C GLY A 89 0.53 -0.29 1.93
N ALA A 90 1.14 -1.45 2.18
CA ALA A 90 1.21 -2.55 1.23
C ALA A 90 -0.19 -3.05 0.79
N ALA A 91 -1.10 -3.25 1.73
CA ALA A 91 -2.49 -3.64 1.44
C ALA A 91 -3.22 -2.61 0.58
N SER A 92 -3.03 -1.32 0.85
CA SER A 92 -3.63 -0.25 0.04
C SER A 92 -3.09 -0.23 -1.39
N GLN A 93 -1.79 -0.47 -1.58
CA GLN A 93 -1.15 -0.44 -2.88
C GLN A 93 -1.58 -1.63 -3.74
N ILE A 94 -1.69 -2.85 -3.20
CA ILE A 94 -2.17 -3.98 -4.01
C ILE A 94 -3.61 -3.77 -4.49
N VAL A 95 -4.47 -3.15 -3.67
CA VAL A 95 -5.84 -2.81 -4.06
C VAL A 95 -5.83 -1.78 -5.19
N LYS A 96 -4.98 -0.76 -5.08
CA LYS A 96 -4.77 0.22 -6.16
C LYS A 96 -4.21 -0.42 -7.43
N ALA A 97 -3.36 -1.42 -7.34
CA ALA A 97 -2.82 -2.13 -8.50
C ALA A 97 -3.93 -2.88 -9.28
N VAL A 98 -4.77 -3.63 -8.57
CA VAL A 98 -5.91 -4.36 -9.17
C VAL A 98 -6.87 -3.36 -9.82
N ALA A 99 -7.21 -2.27 -9.12
CA ALA A 99 -8.09 -1.22 -9.64
C ALA A 99 -7.49 -0.49 -10.86
N ALA A 100 -6.18 -0.23 -10.84
CA ALA A 100 -5.50 0.46 -11.93
C ALA A 100 -5.60 -0.33 -13.23
N ARG A 101 -5.46 -1.66 -13.21
CA ARG A 101 -5.66 -2.51 -14.40
C ARG A 101 -7.07 -2.46 -14.97
N GLU A 102 -8.05 -2.16 -14.14
CA GLU A 102 -9.44 -1.94 -14.55
C GLU A 102 -9.70 -0.50 -15.02
N GLY A 103 -8.65 0.32 -15.14
CA GLY A 103 -8.75 1.73 -15.50
C GLY A 103 -9.35 2.61 -14.40
N ARG A 104 -9.37 2.14 -13.14
CA ARG A 104 -9.92 2.86 -11.99
C ARG A 104 -8.78 3.42 -11.13
N GLU A 105 -8.92 4.68 -10.71
CA GLU A 105 -7.99 5.33 -9.79
C GLU A 105 -8.64 5.49 -8.41
N LEU A 106 -8.02 4.94 -7.36
CA LEU A 106 -8.54 4.98 -5.99
C LEU A 106 -7.72 5.97 -5.16
N ARG A 107 -8.38 7.03 -4.65
CA ARG A 107 -7.72 8.17 -3.98
C ARG A 107 -8.06 8.36 -2.51
N SER A 108 -8.99 7.56 -1.98
CA SER A 108 -9.46 7.70 -0.58
C SER A 108 -9.70 6.35 0.08
N HIS A 109 -9.67 6.32 1.41
CA HIS A 109 -10.07 5.15 2.22
C HIS A 109 -11.46 4.65 1.83
N ALA A 110 -12.42 5.56 1.63
CA ALA A 110 -13.77 5.20 1.20
C ALA A 110 -13.78 4.49 -0.16
N SER A 111 -13.01 5.00 -1.13
CA SER A 111 -12.91 4.36 -2.45
C SER A 111 -12.23 2.99 -2.41
N LEU A 112 -11.21 2.81 -1.55
CA LEU A 112 -10.57 1.51 -1.32
C LEU A 112 -11.56 0.51 -0.71
N TRP A 113 -12.35 0.97 0.27
CA TRP A 113 -13.34 0.13 0.94
C TRP A 113 -14.43 -0.36 -0.01
N VAL A 114 -15.02 0.56 -0.78
CA VAL A 114 -16.03 0.23 -1.80
C VAL A 114 -15.45 -0.74 -2.83
N TYR A 115 -14.22 -0.50 -3.30
CA TYR A 115 -13.59 -1.36 -4.28
C TYR A 115 -13.36 -2.78 -3.76
N VAL A 116 -12.84 -2.95 -2.54
CA VAL A 116 -12.63 -4.28 -1.95
C VAL A 116 -13.96 -5.00 -1.71
N ASP A 117 -15.02 -4.27 -1.36
CA ASP A 117 -16.38 -4.80 -1.21
C ASP A 117 -16.89 -5.40 -2.53
N GLU A 118 -16.83 -4.61 -3.61
CA GLU A 118 -17.21 -5.01 -4.97
C GLU A 118 -16.35 -6.18 -5.47
N LEU A 119 -15.04 -6.14 -5.21
CA LEU A 119 -14.09 -7.18 -5.62
C LEU A 119 -14.41 -8.51 -4.92
N ALA A 120 -14.64 -8.49 -3.61
CA ALA A 120 -15.01 -9.68 -2.83
C ALA A 120 -16.32 -10.30 -3.35
N GLU A 121 -17.30 -9.48 -3.71
CA GLU A 121 -18.58 -9.93 -4.28
C GLU A 121 -18.35 -10.60 -5.65
N ARG A 122 -17.65 -9.94 -6.58
CA ARG A 122 -17.37 -10.50 -7.91
C ARG A 122 -16.62 -11.82 -7.86
N LEU A 123 -15.72 -11.99 -6.90
CA LEU A 123 -14.91 -13.19 -6.75
C LEU A 123 -15.59 -14.28 -5.90
N GLY A 124 -16.71 -13.98 -5.25
CA GLY A 124 -17.32 -14.87 -4.26
C GLY A 124 -16.38 -15.19 -3.09
N ASP A 125 -15.46 -14.28 -2.75
CA ASP A 125 -14.44 -14.46 -1.71
C ASP A 125 -14.67 -13.48 -0.54
N PRO A 126 -15.56 -13.81 0.41
CA PRO A 126 -15.85 -12.96 1.56
C PRO A 126 -14.63 -12.77 2.47
N GLU A 127 -13.60 -13.62 2.36
CA GLU A 127 -12.38 -13.50 3.14
C GLU A 127 -11.61 -12.21 2.87
N LEU A 128 -11.68 -11.70 1.64
CA LEU A 128 -11.08 -10.41 1.28
C LEU A 128 -11.60 -9.27 2.16
N ARG A 129 -12.88 -9.32 2.56
CA ARG A 129 -13.49 -8.33 3.45
C ARG A 129 -12.90 -8.40 4.86
N TYR A 130 -12.67 -9.60 5.39
CA TYR A 130 -12.07 -9.78 6.71
C TYR A 130 -10.60 -9.34 6.73
N LEU A 131 -9.82 -9.76 5.74
CA LEU A 131 -8.42 -9.39 5.64
C LEU A 131 -8.22 -7.88 5.44
N TRP A 132 -9.08 -7.24 4.64
CA TRP A 132 -9.07 -5.78 4.49
C TRP A 132 -9.42 -5.06 5.79
N ARG A 133 -10.38 -5.56 6.57
CA ARG A 133 -10.66 -5.01 7.93
C ARG A 133 -9.42 -5.12 8.82
N THR A 134 -8.72 -6.25 8.81
CA THR A 134 -7.47 -6.41 9.57
C THR A 134 -6.40 -5.39 9.15
N ALA A 135 -6.23 -5.16 7.85
CA ALA A 135 -5.31 -4.12 7.37
C ALA A 135 -5.70 -2.72 7.88
N ASN A 136 -6.99 -2.39 7.93
CA ASN A 136 -7.44 -1.09 8.46
C ASN A 136 -7.25 -0.96 9.97
N VAL A 137 -7.32 -2.05 10.73
CA VAL A 137 -6.97 -2.06 12.17
C VAL A 137 -5.50 -1.72 12.38
N LEU A 138 -4.59 -2.20 11.51
CA LEU A 138 -3.18 -1.79 11.54
C LEU A 138 -3.01 -0.29 11.28
N HIS A 139 -3.75 0.28 10.31
CA HIS A 139 -3.72 1.72 10.07
C HIS A 139 -4.19 2.52 11.29
N GLN A 140 -5.24 2.06 11.98
CA GLN A 140 -5.66 2.69 13.23
C GLN A 140 -4.57 2.59 14.31
N ASN A 141 -3.91 1.43 14.42
CA ASN A 141 -2.82 1.24 15.36
C ASN A 141 -1.62 2.15 15.10
N PHE A 142 -1.35 2.52 13.86
CA PHE A 142 -0.30 3.50 13.56
C PHE A 142 -0.54 4.84 14.28
N TYR A 143 -1.78 5.32 14.36
CA TYR A 143 -2.11 6.57 15.05
C TYR A 143 -2.24 6.42 16.55
N GLU A 144 -2.78 5.28 17.01
CA GLU A 144 -3.19 5.11 18.41
C GLU A 144 -2.24 4.26 19.26
N ASN A 145 -1.37 3.45 18.63
CA ASN A 145 -0.36 2.59 19.27
C ASN A 145 -0.90 1.75 20.45
N TRP A 146 -2.01 1.05 20.25
CA TRP A 146 -2.71 0.29 21.29
C TRP A 146 -2.62 -1.23 21.12
N MET A 147 -2.27 -1.72 19.92
CA MET A 147 -2.24 -3.15 19.65
C MET A 147 -1.07 -3.82 20.37
N PRO A 148 -1.31 -4.96 21.06
CA PRO A 148 -0.22 -5.78 21.56
C PRO A 148 0.70 -6.26 20.44
N PRO A 149 2.03 -6.41 20.67
CA PRO A 149 2.99 -6.92 19.70
C PRO A 149 2.56 -8.14 18.89
N ARG A 150 2.03 -9.16 19.60
CA ARG A 150 1.55 -10.41 19.00
C ARG A 150 0.40 -10.18 18.01
N GLU A 151 -0.49 -9.24 18.30
CA GLU A 151 -1.61 -8.93 17.40
C GLU A 151 -1.12 -8.21 16.15
N VAL A 152 -0.11 -7.35 16.25
CA VAL A 152 0.53 -6.73 15.08
C VAL A 152 1.18 -7.80 14.21
N GLU A 153 1.94 -8.73 14.78
CA GLU A 153 2.57 -9.84 14.04
C GLU A 153 1.54 -10.73 13.32
N LEU A 154 0.40 -11.02 13.95
CA LEU A 154 -0.69 -11.80 13.34
C LEU A 154 -1.39 -11.01 12.23
N ALA A 155 -1.71 -9.74 12.47
CA ALA A 155 -2.34 -8.89 11.48
C ALA A 155 -1.45 -8.67 10.25
N VAL A 156 -0.13 -8.56 10.42
CA VAL A 156 0.82 -8.49 9.29
C VAL A 156 0.84 -9.80 8.48
N LYS A 157 0.65 -10.97 9.12
CA LYS A 157 0.49 -12.26 8.41
C LYS A 157 -0.81 -12.29 7.60
N ASP A 158 -1.90 -11.76 8.15
CA ASP A 158 -3.17 -11.64 7.44
C ASP A 158 -3.04 -10.69 6.24
N VAL A 159 -2.31 -9.58 6.38
CA VAL A 159 -1.97 -8.71 5.25
C VAL A 159 -1.24 -9.49 4.16
N LYS A 160 -0.19 -10.27 4.48
CA LYS A 160 0.50 -11.10 3.46
C LYS A 160 -0.46 -12.02 2.72
N ARG A 161 -1.38 -12.66 3.43
CA ARG A 161 -2.41 -13.52 2.83
C ARG A 161 -3.35 -12.74 1.91
N PHE A 162 -3.72 -11.51 2.28
CA PHE A 162 -4.50 -10.60 1.42
C PHE A 162 -3.75 -10.29 0.13
N LEU A 163 -2.48 -9.91 0.25
CA LEU A 163 -1.65 -9.58 -0.90
C LEU A 163 -1.48 -10.79 -1.84
N GLU A 164 -1.24 -11.99 -1.31
CA GLU A 164 -1.12 -13.22 -2.10
C GLU A 164 -2.39 -13.56 -2.88
N LYS A 165 -3.57 -13.33 -2.29
CA LYS A 165 -4.85 -13.50 -3.00
C LYS A 165 -4.98 -12.52 -4.15
N LEU A 166 -4.66 -11.25 -3.91
CA LEU A 166 -4.81 -10.20 -4.92
C LEU A 166 -3.76 -10.30 -6.02
N LYS A 167 -2.53 -10.72 -5.71
CA LYS A 167 -1.48 -11.00 -6.70
C LYS A 167 -1.92 -12.02 -7.74
N LYS A 168 -2.61 -13.10 -7.33
CA LYS A 168 -3.15 -14.11 -8.27
C LYS A 168 -4.20 -13.59 -9.26
N ILE A 169 -4.73 -12.38 -9.04
CA ILE A 169 -5.68 -11.73 -9.95
C ILE A 169 -4.94 -10.89 -11.00
N ILE A 170 -3.75 -10.41 -10.63
CA ILE A 170 -2.91 -9.51 -11.43
C ILE A 170 -1.63 -10.19 -11.97
N ASP A 171 -1.45 -11.49 -11.75
CA ASP A 171 -0.46 -12.31 -12.45
C ASP A 171 -1.14 -13.03 -13.61
#